data_AF-A0A519IZQ8-F1
#
_entry.id   AF-A0A519IZQ8-F1
#
_cell.length_a   1.000
_cell.length_b   1.000
_cell.length_c   1.000
_cell.angle_alpha   90.00
_cell.angle_beta   90.00
_cell.angle_gamma   90.00
#
_symmetry.space_group_name_H-M   'P 1'
#
loop_
_entity.id
_entity.type
_entity.pdbx_description
1 polymer ?
#
loop_
_entity_poly.entity_id
_entity_poly.type
_entity_poly.pdbx_seq_one_letter_code
_entity_poly.pdbx_strand_id
1 'polypeptide(L)'
;MPFLDITVIPVPTANKAAYLDHSAKTTPFFREQGATVVTEAWGEDVPDGKLTDFKKAVQLQDDETVAVGWITWPDKATRDAAWAALMKDERMMGMEMPFDGKRMIFAGFDVIAEN
;
A
#
# COMPACT_ATOMS: atom_id res chain seq x y z
N MET A 1 -4.60 -18.14 -8.99
CA MET A 1 -5.63 -17.36 -8.27
C MET A 1 -5.03 -15.99 -8.04
N PRO A 2 -5.80 -14.91 -8.19
CA PRO A 2 -5.29 -13.57 -7.92
C PRO A 2 -4.70 -13.48 -6.52
N PHE A 3 -3.65 -12.68 -6.39
CA PHE A 3 -2.97 -12.44 -5.12
C PHE A 3 -2.93 -10.94 -4.86
N LEU A 4 -3.19 -10.54 -3.63
CA LEU A 4 -3.15 -9.13 -3.22
C LEU A 4 -1.99 -8.90 -2.29
N ASP A 5 -1.23 -7.83 -2.52
CA ASP A 5 -0.53 -7.17 -1.44
C ASP A 5 -1.42 -6.05 -0.91
N ILE A 6 -1.68 -6.01 0.40
CA ILE A 6 -2.50 -4.98 1.06
C ILE A 6 -1.62 -4.18 2.02
N THR A 7 -1.83 -2.87 2.03
CA THR A 7 -1.17 -1.91 2.92
C THR A 7 -2.16 -1.16 3.80
N VAL A 8 -1.71 -0.82 5.01
CA VAL A 8 -2.33 0.19 5.87
C VAL A 8 -1.24 1.14 6.30
N ILE A 9 -1.40 2.44 6.00
CA ILE A 9 -0.33 3.43 6.07
C ILE A 9 -0.79 4.64 6.87
N PRO A 10 -0.04 5.09 7.90
CA PRO A 10 -0.24 6.38 8.53
C PRO A 10 0.42 7.48 7.69
N VAL A 11 -0.39 8.29 7.00
CA VAL A 11 0.12 9.37 6.15
C VAL A 11 -0.16 10.71 6.85
N PRO A 12 0.82 11.62 7.00
CA PRO A 12 0.54 12.98 7.43
C PRO A 12 -0.57 13.58 6.58
N THR A 13 -1.59 14.15 7.22
CA THR A 13 -2.81 14.59 6.51
C THR A 13 -2.49 15.66 5.46
N ALA A 14 -1.52 16.52 5.75
CA ALA A 14 -1.00 17.52 4.81
C ALA A 14 -0.33 16.90 3.57
N ASN A 15 0.10 15.64 3.63
CA ASN A 15 0.82 14.94 2.57
C ASN A 15 -0.10 14.13 1.64
N LYS A 16 -1.43 14.28 1.70
CA LYS A 16 -2.36 13.55 0.81
C LYS A 16 -1.97 13.65 -0.68
N ALA A 17 -1.60 14.84 -1.15
CA ALA A 17 -1.17 15.05 -2.53
C ALA A 17 0.18 14.38 -2.85
N ALA A 18 1.14 14.47 -1.93
CA ALA A 18 2.44 13.82 -2.08
C ALA A 18 2.32 12.28 -2.07
N TYR A 19 1.42 11.73 -1.26
CA TYR A 19 1.08 10.31 -1.26
C TYR A 19 0.51 9.85 -2.59
N LEU A 20 -0.44 10.60 -3.16
CA LEU A 20 -1.01 10.29 -4.47
C LEU A 20 0.03 10.36 -5.59
N ASP A 21 0.91 11.37 -5.57
CA ASP A 21 2.03 11.49 -6.52
C ASP A 21 3.03 10.35 -6.38
N HIS A 22 3.37 9.96 -5.14
CA HIS A 22 4.20 8.79 -4.86
C HIS A 22 3.58 7.52 -5.46
N SER A 23 2.29 7.27 -5.25
CA SER A 23 1.60 6.11 -5.83
C SER A 23 1.55 6.16 -7.37
N ALA A 24 1.31 7.34 -7.95
CA ALA A 24 1.33 7.52 -9.40
C ALA A 24 2.71 7.22 -10.02
N LYS A 25 3.79 7.51 -9.29
CA LYS A 25 5.16 7.20 -9.69
C LYS A 25 5.52 5.73 -9.49
N THR A 26 5.07 5.08 -8.42
CA THR A 26 5.39 3.66 -8.15
C THR A 26 4.54 2.70 -8.99
N THR A 27 3.31 3.07 -9.33
CA THR A 27 2.37 2.23 -10.10
C THR A 27 2.97 1.66 -11.39
N PRO A 28 3.61 2.44 -12.28
CA PRO A 28 4.22 1.90 -13.49
C PRO A 28 5.22 0.76 -13.23
N PHE A 29 6.01 0.84 -12.16
CA PHE A 29 6.96 -0.21 -11.80
C PHE A 29 6.26 -1.53 -11.45
N PHE A 30 5.17 -1.46 -10.69
CA PHE A 30 4.34 -2.65 -10.41
C PHE A 30 3.71 -3.21 -11.69
N ARG A 31 3.22 -2.33 -12.58
CA ARG A 31 2.63 -2.72 -13.86
C ARG A 31 3.64 -3.40 -14.79
N GLU A 32 4.86 -2.88 -14.89
CA GLU A 32 5.96 -3.48 -15.65
C GLU A 32 6.25 -4.92 -15.18
N GLN A 33 6.04 -5.20 -13.89
CA GLN A 33 6.25 -6.52 -13.28
C GLN A 33 4.99 -7.41 -13.26
N GLY A 34 3.90 -6.99 -13.91
CA GLY A 34 2.71 -7.82 -14.09
C GLY A 34 1.56 -7.55 -13.12
N ALA A 35 1.58 -6.47 -12.34
CA ALA A 35 0.41 -6.07 -11.55
C ALA A 35 -0.79 -5.69 -12.44
N THR A 36 -1.97 -6.17 -12.09
CA THR A 36 -3.23 -5.96 -12.83
C THR A 36 -4.04 -4.78 -12.33
N VAL A 37 -3.90 -4.41 -11.05
CA VAL A 37 -4.52 -3.22 -10.45
C VAL A 37 -3.61 -2.68 -9.36
N VAL A 38 -3.55 -1.35 -9.22
CA VAL A 38 -3.00 -0.68 -8.04
C VAL A 38 -4.09 0.29 -7.58
N THR A 39 -4.51 0.16 -6.32
CA THR A 39 -5.58 0.96 -5.74
C THR A 39 -5.07 1.62 -4.47
N GLU A 40 -5.42 2.90 -4.31
CA GLU A 40 -5.17 3.66 -3.10
C GLU A 40 -6.49 4.27 -2.59
N ALA A 41 -6.74 4.15 -1.30
CA ALA A 41 -7.90 4.71 -0.62
C ALA A 41 -7.43 5.61 0.53
N TRP A 42 -8.17 6.69 0.76
CA TRP A 42 -7.91 7.65 1.82
C TRP A 42 -9.01 7.56 2.88
N GLY A 43 -8.65 7.54 4.16
CA GLY A 43 -9.60 7.48 5.26
C GLY A 43 -10.53 8.69 5.27
N GLU A 44 -11.82 8.45 5.09
CA GLU A 44 -12.88 9.46 5.14
C GLU A 44 -13.85 9.18 6.30
N ASP A 45 -14.21 7.92 6.51
CA ASP A 45 -15.03 7.45 7.63
C ASP A 45 -14.34 6.26 8.33
N VAL A 46 -13.45 6.55 9.26
CA VAL A 46 -12.63 5.55 9.99
C VAL A 46 -13.01 5.57 11.48
N PRO A 47 -13.85 4.62 11.94
CA PRO A 47 -14.36 4.63 13.30
C PRO A 47 -13.28 4.26 14.34
N ASP A 48 -13.43 4.80 15.54
CA ASP A 48 -12.61 4.42 16.70
C ASP A 48 -13.20 3.17 17.37
N GLY A 49 -12.42 2.09 17.37
CA GLY A 49 -12.78 0.85 18.03
C GLY A 49 -12.38 0.86 19.51
N LYS A 50 -12.89 -0.10 20.30
CA LYS A 50 -12.49 -0.24 21.71
C LYS A 50 -11.23 -1.08 21.91
N LEU A 51 -11.07 -2.13 21.11
CA LEU A 51 -9.93 -3.06 21.19
C LEU A 51 -8.97 -2.86 20.02
N THR A 52 -9.50 -2.86 18.80
CA THR A 52 -8.74 -2.67 17.56
C THR A 52 -9.51 -1.75 16.63
N ASP A 53 -8.76 -1.05 15.77
CA ASP A 53 -9.24 -0.31 14.61
C ASP A 53 -8.03 0.01 13.71
N PHE A 54 -8.29 0.57 12.53
CA PHE A 54 -7.23 0.92 11.58
C PHE A 54 -6.23 1.94 12.14
N LYS A 55 -6.69 2.90 12.96
CA LYS A 55 -5.83 3.94 13.53
C LYS A 55 -4.84 3.32 14.52
N LYS A 56 -5.32 2.45 15.42
CA LYS A 56 -4.50 1.68 16.36
C LYS A 56 -3.54 0.73 15.65
N ALA A 57 -3.98 0.11 14.55
CA ALA A 57 -3.16 -0.83 13.80
C ALA A 57 -1.83 -0.20 13.34
N VAL A 58 -1.86 1.06 12.91
CA VAL A 58 -0.67 1.81 12.46
C VAL A 58 -0.13 2.80 13.50
N GLN A 59 -0.62 2.77 14.73
CA GLN A 59 -0.27 3.76 15.77
C GLN A 59 -0.36 5.20 15.24
N LEU A 60 -1.52 5.53 14.66
CA LEU A 60 -1.79 6.81 14.01
C LEU A 60 -1.61 7.98 14.99
N GLN A 61 -0.94 9.04 14.55
CA GLN A 61 -0.80 10.31 15.27
C GLN A 61 -1.94 11.29 14.92
N ASP A 62 -2.12 12.32 15.74
CA ASP A 62 -3.23 13.28 15.61
C ASP A 62 -3.24 14.05 14.28
N ASP A 63 -2.09 14.23 13.64
CA ASP A 63 -1.93 14.93 12.37
C ASP A 63 -1.92 14.01 11.14
N GLU A 64 -2.20 12.71 11.33
CA GLU A 64 -2.17 11.69 10.29
C GLU A 64 -3.57 11.19 9.91
N THR A 65 -3.67 10.68 8.69
CA THR A 65 -4.83 9.95 8.18
C THR A 65 -4.40 8.57 7.73
N VAL A 66 -5.25 7.57 7.96
CA VAL A 66 -5.05 6.22 7.43
C VAL A 66 -5.26 6.22 5.91
N ALA A 67 -4.28 5.72 5.17
CA ALA A 67 -4.47 5.26 3.80
C ALA A 67 -4.47 3.72 3.74
N VAL A 68 -5.27 3.16 2.83
CA VAL A 68 -5.29 1.71 2.56
C VAL A 68 -5.08 1.52 1.08
N GLY A 69 -4.12 0.70 0.70
CA GLY A 69 -3.84 0.42 -0.70
C GLY A 69 -3.72 -1.08 -0.96
N TRP A 70 -3.92 -1.49 -2.20
CA TRP A 70 -3.60 -2.84 -2.61
C TRP A 70 -3.08 -2.92 -4.04
N ILE A 71 -2.21 -3.91 -4.25
CA ILE A 71 -1.69 -4.29 -5.57
C ILE A 71 -2.26 -5.66 -5.90
N THR A 72 -2.99 -5.75 -7.01
CA THR A 72 -3.52 -7.01 -7.52
C THR A 72 -2.53 -7.63 -8.50
N TRP A 73 -2.22 -8.89 -8.26
CA TRP A 73 -1.36 -9.72 -9.10
C TRP A 73 -2.17 -10.88 -9.69
N PRO A 74 -1.80 -11.40 -10.87
CA PRO A 74 -2.49 -12.55 -11.46
C PRO A 74 -2.32 -13.82 -10.62
N ASP A 75 -1.16 -13.95 -9.95
CA ASP A 75 -0.85 -15.02 -9.00
C ASP A 75 0.33 -14.65 -8.08
N LYS A 76 0.54 -15.47 -7.05
CA LYS A 76 1.63 -15.31 -6.08
C LYS A 76 3.02 -15.44 -6.71
N ALA A 77 3.19 -16.30 -7.72
CA ALA A 77 4.49 -16.52 -8.34
C ALA A 77 4.97 -15.25 -9.08
N THR A 78 4.05 -14.60 -9.80
CA THR A 78 4.26 -13.31 -10.44
C THR A 78 4.59 -12.24 -9.41
N ARG A 79 3.80 -12.16 -8.32
CA ARG A 79 4.04 -11.23 -7.21
C ARG A 79 5.43 -11.40 -6.60
N ASP A 80 5.85 -12.62 -6.31
CA ASP A 80 7.14 -12.88 -5.67
C ASP A 80 8.31 -12.52 -6.61
N ALA A 81 8.19 -12.85 -7.90
CA ALA A 81 9.18 -12.45 -8.90
C ALA A 81 9.26 -10.93 -9.05
N ALA A 82 8.10 -10.25 -9.05
CA ALA A 82 8.00 -8.79 -9.11
C ALA A 82 8.74 -8.13 -7.94
N TRP A 83 8.46 -8.54 -6.70
CA TRP A 83 9.15 -7.98 -5.53
C TRP A 83 10.66 -8.25 -5.56
N ALA A 84 11.09 -9.44 -6.01
CA ALA A 84 12.52 -9.75 -6.15
C ALA A 84 13.23 -8.84 -7.18
N ALA A 85 12.52 -8.37 -8.21
CA ALA A 85 13.02 -7.41 -9.18
C ALA A 85 12.97 -5.97 -8.65
N LEU A 86 11.84 -5.55 -8.08
CA LEU A 86 11.61 -4.18 -7.60
C LEU A 86 12.55 -3.79 -6.45
N MET A 87 12.87 -4.73 -5.55
CA MET A 87 13.83 -4.50 -4.46
C MET A 87 15.28 -4.29 -4.94
N LYS A 88 15.56 -4.50 -6.23
CA LYS A 88 16.85 -4.23 -6.87
C LYS A 88 16.79 -3.03 -7.82
N ASP A 89 15.62 -2.45 -8.02
CA ASP A 89 15.44 -1.31 -8.92
C ASP A 89 15.77 -0.02 -8.17
N GLU A 90 16.91 0.58 -8.51
CA GLU A 90 17.37 1.83 -7.90
C GLU A 90 16.37 2.98 -8.07
N ARG A 91 15.57 2.96 -9.15
CA ARG A 91 14.52 3.96 -9.40
C ARG A 91 13.43 3.91 -8.32
N MET A 92 13.17 2.72 -7.80
CA MET A 92 12.18 2.46 -6.75
C MET A 92 12.78 2.74 -5.36
N MET A 93 14.00 2.24 -5.11
CA MET A 93 14.70 2.46 -3.84
C MET A 93 15.02 3.92 -3.54
N GLY A 94 15.22 4.74 -4.58
CA GLY A 94 15.49 6.17 -4.46
C GLY A 94 14.25 7.03 -4.18
N MET A 95 13.04 6.46 -4.15
CA MET A 95 11.83 7.23 -3.90
C MET A 95 11.69 7.59 -2.42
N GLU A 96 11.40 8.87 -2.18
CA GLU A 96 11.02 9.33 -0.85
C GLU A 96 9.61 8.84 -0.50
N MET A 97 9.46 8.28 0.69
CA MET A 97 8.15 7.90 1.24
C MET A 97 7.55 9.12 1.95
N PRO A 98 6.37 9.61 1.52
CA PRO A 98 5.72 10.76 2.15
C PRO A 98 5.01 10.41 3.48
N PHE A 99 5.38 9.28 4.10
CA PHE A 99 4.80 8.67 5.29
C PHE A 99 5.84 7.86 6.06
N ASP A 100 5.53 7.46 7.29
CA ASP A 100 6.43 6.64 8.11
C ASP A 100 6.32 5.14 7.77
N GLY A 101 7.23 4.67 6.92
CA GLY A 101 7.30 3.26 6.52
C GLY A 101 7.53 2.25 7.66
N LYS A 102 7.96 2.69 8.85
CA LYS A 102 8.15 1.78 10.01
C LYS A 102 6.82 1.36 10.64
N ARG A 103 5.79 2.18 10.50
CA ARG A 103 4.43 1.95 11.03
C ARG A 103 3.46 1.41 9.97
N MET A 104 3.89 1.36 8.72
CA MET A 104 3.14 0.71 7.65
C MET A 104 2.97 -0.78 7.93
N ILE A 105 1.74 -1.26 7.76
CA ILE A 105 1.45 -2.70 7.69
C ILE A 105 1.43 -3.09 6.22
N PHE A 106 2.09 -4.20 5.89
CA PHE A 106 2.10 -4.78 4.55
C PHE A 106 1.98 -6.30 4.65
N ALA A 107 1.06 -6.89 3.91
CA ALA A 107 0.88 -8.34 3.88
C ALA A 107 0.28 -8.84 2.55
N GLY A 108 0.58 -10.09 2.21
CA GLY A 108 0.09 -10.77 1.03
C GLY A 108 -1.08 -11.71 1.32
N PHE A 109 -2.08 -11.78 0.43
CA PHE A 109 -3.31 -12.54 0.59
C PHE A 109 -3.73 -13.23 -0.71
N ASP A 110 -4.16 -14.48 -0.62
CA ASP A 110 -4.89 -15.15 -1.71
C ASP A 110 -6.31 -14.58 -1.83
N VAL A 111 -6.75 -14.27 -3.05
CA VAL A 111 -8.14 -13.87 -3.29
C VAL A 111 -9.01 -15.13 -3.33
N ILE A 112 -9.87 -15.28 -2.31
CA ILE A 112 -10.80 -16.41 -2.20
C ILE A 112 -12.14 -16.18 -2.92
N ALA A 113 -12.51 -14.92 -3.18
CA ALA A 113 -13.72 -14.53 -3.91
C ALA A 113 -13.57 -13.09 -4.44
N GLU A 114 -14.04 -12.87 -5.67
CA GLU A 114 -14.19 -11.55 -6.33
C GLU A 114 -15.40 -11.69 -7.27
N ASN A 115 -16.45 -10.89 -7.06
CA ASN A 115 -17.76 -11.04 -7.72
C ASN A 115 -18.07 -9.86 -8.65
#